data_AF-A0A6C0KH91-F1
#
_entry.id   AF-A0A6C0KH91-F1
#
_cell.length_a   1.000
_cell.length_b   1.000
_cell.length_c   1.000
_cell.angle_alpha   90.00
_cell.angle_beta   90.00
_cell.angle_gamma   90.00
#
_symmetry.space_group_name_H-M   'P 1'
#
loop_
_entity.id
_entity.type
_entity.pdbx_description
1 polymer ?
#
loop_
_entity_poly.entity_id
_entity_poly.type
_entity_poly.pdbx_seq_one_letter_code
_entity_poly.pdbx_strand_id
1 'polypeptide(L)'
;VYNVRGQTKGRFCTEHKEPDMVNVKDKTCEADGCETQSNYNVRGQTKGRFCAEHKEPEMVDVKHKTCEADGCETQPTYNVRGQTKGRFCAEHKEPEMVDVKNKTCEADGCETRPAYGWLGKCTIRCSTHRQKGMITSPTRKCETVCCNQLGTHQSNGSRFCDEHMPFGSENLGVDTCMSCGLDDILTNGKCGTCDPQVIQIRRHAKENRVKDIYTASGFTFVHDRMLEGAICGRERPDFQFDCDTHFVYVEVDENQHQSYACECEQARMVNLVHVRGMPVLWIRYNPDVYEPSKGQRKLKLEQREKKLLEYTKWAMIHPPESMSSVLYLFYDEYDTKIQEWHKLV
;
A
#
# COMPACT_ATOMS: atom_id res chain seq x y z
N VAL A 1 -3.82 -32.94 -10.92
CA VAL A 1 -5.22 -33.39 -11.17
C VAL A 1 -5.12 -34.57 -12.12
N TYR A 2 -5.69 -35.71 -11.74
CA TYR A 2 -5.42 -36.99 -12.38
C TYR A 2 -6.61 -37.45 -13.23
N ASN A 3 -6.31 -38.23 -14.26
CA ASN A 3 -7.29 -38.96 -15.06
C ASN A 3 -6.60 -40.10 -15.83
N VAL A 4 -7.39 -40.91 -16.53
CA VAL A 4 -6.90 -41.97 -17.43
C VAL A 4 -6.08 -41.35 -18.57
N ARG A 5 -5.01 -42.06 -18.99
CA ARG A 5 -4.11 -41.65 -20.07
C ARG A 5 -4.88 -41.28 -21.34
N GLY A 6 -4.53 -40.14 -21.95
CA GLY A 6 -5.19 -39.60 -23.15
C GLY A 6 -6.38 -38.66 -22.88
N GLN A 7 -6.87 -38.57 -21.64
CA GLN A 7 -7.89 -37.59 -21.26
C GLN A 7 -7.24 -36.23 -20.94
N THR A 8 -7.87 -35.13 -21.34
CA THR A 8 -7.34 -33.77 -21.13
C THR A 8 -7.94 -33.04 -19.93
N LYS A 9 -9.07 -33.53 -19.40
CA LYS A 9 -9.74 -32.96 -18.22
C LYS A 9 -9.39 -33.78 -16.99
N GLY A 10 -8.74 -33.16 -16.02
CA GLY A 10 -8.47 -33.82 -14.74
C GLY A 10 -9.76 -34.01 -13.93
N ARG A 11 -9.99 -35.21 -13.40
CA ARG A 11 -11.20 -35.58 -12.65
C ARG A 11 -10.94 -35.94 -11.19
N PHE A 12 -9.73 -36.41 -10.89
CA PHE A 12 -9.38 -36.94 -9.58
C PHE A 12 -8.27 -36.10 -8.93
N CYS A 13 -8.28 -35.98 -7.60
CA CYS A 13 -7.17 -35.41 -6.84
C CYS A 13 -6.11 -36.48 -6.55
N THR A 14 -4.97 -36.09 -5.96
CA THR A 14 -3.86 -37.01 -5.67
C THR A 14 -4.27 -38.17 -4.75
N GLU A 15 -5.15 -37.91 -3.78
CA GLU A 15 -5.60 -38.91 -2.80
C GLU A 15 -6.63 -39.89 -3.38
N HIS A 16 -7.39 -39.48 -4.41
CA HIS A 16 -8.48 -40.26 -4.99
C HIS A 16 -8.19 -40.74 -6.41
N LYS A 17 -6.90 -40.82 -6.80
CA LYS A 17 -6.51 -41.38 -8.10
C LYS A 17 -6.38 -42.90 -7.99
N GLU A 18 -6.81 -43.61 -9.04
CA GLU A 18 -6.47 -45.03 -9.19
C GLU A 18 -5.00 -45.19 -9.61
N PRO A 19 -4.37 -46.36 -9.38
CA PRO A 19 -2.95 -46.59 -9.69
C PRO A 19 -2.57 -46.24 -11.14
N ASP A 20 -3.45 -46.53 -12.10
CA ASP A 20 -3.22 -46.32 -13.54
C ASP A 20 -3.57 -44.90 -14.03
N MET A 21 -3.91 -43.97 -13.13
CA MET A 21 -4.26 -42.60 -13.48
C MET A 21 -3.04 -41.66 -13.45
N VAL A 22 -2.89 -40.90 -14.55
CA VAL A 22 -1.78 -39.99 -14.79
C VAL A 22 -2.19 -38.54 -14.52
N ASN A 23 -1.21 -37.69 -14.19
CA ASN A 23 -1.46 -36.25 -14.09
C ASN A 23 -1.70 -35.70 -15.50
N VAL A 24 -2.91 -35.22 -15.77
CA VAL A 24 -3.30 -34.72 -17.10
C VAL A 24 -3.19 -33.20 -17.23
N LYS A 25 -2.91 -32.52 -16.11
CA LYS A 25 -2.75 -31.05 -16.07
C LYS A 25 -1.30 -30.65 -16.31
N ASP A 26 -0.37 -31.33 -15.65
CA ASP A 26 1.06 -31.05 -15.76
C ASP A 26 1.68 -31.92 -16.84
N LYS A 27 2.58 -31.35 -17.65
CA LYS A 27 3.27 -32.10 -18.70
C LYS A 27 4.25 -33.09 -18.08
N THR A 28 4.21 -34.32 -18.57
CA THR A 28 5.14 -35.39 -18.23
C THR A 28 6.34 -35.37 -19.17
N CYS A 29 7.41 -36.04 -18.75
CA CYS A 29 8.61 -36.26 -19.54
C CYS A 29 8.30 -36.86 -20.92
N GLU A 30 9.05 -36.46 -21.94
CA GLU A 30 8.97 -37.01 -23.30
C GLU A 30 9.66 -38.38 -23.44
N ALA A 31 10.42 -38.82 -22.43
CA ALA A 31 11.01 -40.16 -22.44
C ALA A 31 9.93 -41.24 -22.37
N ASP A 32 10.11 -42.32 -23.14
CA ASP A 32 9.10 -43.36 -23.26
C ASP A 32 8.80 -44.02 -21.90
N GLY A 33 7.51 -44.14 -21.58
CA GLY A 33 7.04 -44.65 -20.30
C GLY A 33 7.30 -43.76 -19.06
N CYS A 34 7.86 -42.56 -19.21
CA CYS A 34 8.17 -41.70 -18.06
C CYS A 34 7.00 -40.77 -17.68
N GLU A 35 6.46 -40.94 -16.48
CA GLU A 35 5.34 -40.12 -15.96
C GLU A 35 5.80 -38.96 -15.06
N THR A 36 7.11 -38.83 -14.85
CA THR A 36 7.69 -37.76 -14.06
C THR A 36 7.48 -36.41 -14.75
N GLN A 37 7.23 -35.36 -13.97
CA GLN A 37 7.01 -34.01 -14.50
C GLN A 37 8.19 -33.51 -15.33
N SER A 38 7.91 -32.96 -16.51
CA SER A 38 8.91 -32.38 -17.39
C SER A 38 9.27 -30.96 -16.98
N ASN A 39 10.42 -30.79 -16.32
CA ASN A 39 10.92 -29.49 -15.88
C ASN A 39 12.12 -28.99 -16.68
N TYR A 40 12.84 -29.88 -17.37
CA TYR A 40 14.11 -29.58 -18.05
C TYR A 40 13.93 -29.39 -19.55
N ASN A 41 14.66 -28.43 -20.12
CA ASN A 41 14.76 -28.19 -21.56
C ASN A 41 16.02 -27.36 -21.87
N VAL A 42 16.26 -27.07 -23.15
CA VAL A 42 17.31 -26.15 -23.60
C VAL A 42 17.06 -24.74 -23.04
N ARG A 43 18.14 -24.05 -22.68
CA ARG A 43 18.10 -22.69 -22.12
C ARG A 43 17.33 -21.73 -23.02
N GLY A 44 16.48 -20.90 -22.42
CA GLY A 44 15.60 -19.95 -23.13
C GLY A 44 14.24 -20.52 -23.53
N GLN A 45 14.04 -21.83 -23.45
CA GLN A 45 12.72 -22.43 -23.57
C GLN A 45 11.92 -22.25 -22.27
N THR A 46 10.59 -22.22 -22.35
CA THR A 46 9.69 -22.02 -21.18
C THR A 46 8.87 -23.25 -20.82
N LYS A 47 8.92 -24.27 -21.68
CA LYS A 47 8.20 -25.54 -21.51
C LYS A 47 9.22 -26.65 -21.29
N GLY A 48 9.21 -27.26 -20.12
CA GLY A 48 10.00 -28.46 -19.86
C GLY A 48 9.56 -29.60 -20.78
N ARG A 49 10.53 -30.40 -21.23
CA ARG A 49 10.35 -31.58 -22.09
C ARG A 49 10.79 -32.85 -21.37
N PHE A 50 11.82 -32.77 -20.53
CA PHE A 50 12.38 -33.92 -19.83
C PHE A 50 12.34 -33.75 -18.32
N CYS A 51 12.36 -34.87 -17.59
CA CYS A 51 12.58 -34.88 -16.14
C CYS A 51 14.07 -34.85 -15.81
N ALA A 52 14.43 -34.77 -14.53
CA ALA A 52 15.83 -34.70 -14.09
C ALA A 52 16.68 -35.92 -14.52
N GLU A 53 16.08 -37.11 -14.57
CA GLU A 53 16.77 -38.35 -14.95
C GLU A 53 16.97 -38.50 -16.46
N HIS A 54 16.07 -37.91 -17.26
CA HIS A 54 16.08 -38.00 -18.72
C HIS A 54 16.57 -36.71 -19.39
N LYS A 55 17.16 -35.76 -18.64
CA LYS A 55 17.71 -34.54 -19.20
C LYS A 55 19.04 -34.83 -19.90
N GLU A 56 19.29 -34.19 -21.03
CA GLU A 56 20.63 -34.17 -21.63
C GLU A 56 21.55 -33.21 -20.85
N PRO A 57 22.89 -33.37 -20.91
CA PRO A 57 23.83 -32.54 -20.15
C PRO A 57 23.68 -31.02 -20.36
N GLU A 58 23.22 -30.58 -21.55
CA GLU A 58 23.02 -29.17 -21.88
C GLU A 58 21.63 -28.61 -21.46
N MET A 59 20.76 -29.45 -20.90
CA MET A 59 19.41 -29.05 -20.51
C MET A 59 19.35 -28.51 -19.08
N VAL A 60 18.69 -27.36 -18.95
CA VAL A 60 18.48 -26.63 -17.70
C VAL A 60 17.03 -26.76 -17.22
N ASP A 61 16.80 -26.56 -15.92
CA ASP A 61 15.43 -26.44 -15.41
C ASP A 61 14.81 -25.12 -15.92
N VAL A 62 13.72 -25.23 -16.68
CA VAL A 62 13.01 -24.09 -17.28
C VAL A 62 11.71 -23.74 -16.55
N LYS A 63 11.36 -24.51 -15.51
CA LYS A 63 10.15 -24.32 -14.70
C LYS A 63 10.45 -23.59 -13.41
N HIS A 64 11.54 -23.96 -12.75
CA HIS A 64 11.98 -23.31 -11.54
C HIS A 64 12.92 -22.15 -11.86
N LYS A 65 12.85 -21.11 -11.02
CA LYS A 65 13.80 -20.00 -11.14
C LYS A 65 15.17 -20.48 -10.69
N THR A 66 16.16 -20.28 -11.55
CA THR A 66 17.57 -20.47 -11.25
C THR A 66 18.24 -19.13 -10.95
N CYS A 67 19.44 -19.19 -10.39
CA CYS A 67 20.31 -18.03 -10.20
C CYS A 67 20.49 -17.27 -11.53
N GLU A 68 20.52 -15.94 -11.46
CA GLU A 68 20.73 -15.08 -12.62
C GLU A 68 22.20 -15.09 -13.12
N ALA A 69 23.13 -15.67 -12.36
CA ALA A 69 24.51 -15.86 -12.80
C ALA A 69 24.60 -16.87 -13.94
N ASP A 70 25.48 -16.59 -14.90
CA ASP A 70 25.57 -17.39 -16.12
C ASP A 70 25.99 -18.84 -15.82
N GLY A 71 25.23 -19.79 -16.36
CA GLY A 71 25.47 -21.23 -16.14
C GLY A 71 25.11 -21.76 -14.76
N CYS A 72 24.53 -20.94 -13.87
CA CYS A 72 24.20 -21.37 -12.51
C CYS A 72 22.77 -21.94 -12.40
N GLU A 73 22.65 -23.24 -12.14
CA GLU A 73 21.35 -23.93 -11.94
C GLU A 73 20.84 -23.90 -10.49
N THR A 74 21.60 -23.32 -9.56
CA THR A 74 21.21 -23.29 -8.15
C THR A 74 20.01 -22.38 -7.92
N GLN A 75 19.14 -22.75 -6.97
CA GLN A 75 17.98 -21.92 -6.65
C GLN A 75 18.42 -20.58 -6.03
N PRO A 76 17.89 -19.45 -6.50
CA PRO A 76 18.24 -18.17 -5.96
C PRO A 76 17.50 -17.92 -4.64
N THR A 77 18.24 -17.49 -3.63
CA THR A 77 17.72 -17.08 -2.32
C THR A 77 18.14 -15.67 -1.94
N TYR A 78 19.15 -15.11 -2.61
CA TYR A 78 19.71 -13.79 -2.32
C TYR A 78 19.16 -12.72 -3.26
N ASN A 79 18.90 -11.54 -2.70
CA ASN A 79 18.56 -10.33 -3.44
C ASN A 79 18.85 -9.08 -2.57
N VAL A 80 18.64 -7.89 -3.10
CA VAL A 80 18.70 -6.64 -2.33
C VAL A 80 17.63 -6.63 -1.23
N ARG A 81 17.94 -6.00 -0.10
CA ARG A 81 17.07 -5.91 1.08
C ARG A 81 15.70 -5.32 0.70
N GLY A 82 14.63 -5.91 1.23
CA GLY A 82 13.24 -5.52 0.95
C GLY A 82 12.59 -6.23 -0.24
N GLN A 83 13.36 -6.93 -1.08
CA GLN A 83 12.81 -7.78 -2.12
C GLN A 83 12.29 -9.11 -1.55
N THR A 84 11.31 -9.71 -2.23
CA THR A 84 10.69 -10.98 -1.79
C THR A 84 11.10 -12.18 -2.65
N LYS A 85 11.72 -11.95 -3.80
CA LYS A 85 12.13 -13.00 -4.75
C LYS A 85 13.65 -13.04 -4.81
N GLY A 86 14.25 -14.20 -4.59
CA GLY A 86 15.68 -14.40 -4.81
C GLY A 86 16.04 -14.22 -6.28
N ARG A 87 17.19 -13.60 -6.55
CA ARG A 87 17.80 -13.43 -7.88
C ARG A 87 19.12 -14.20 -8.01
N PHE A 88 19.91 -14.26 -6.94
CA PHE A 88 21.21 -14.93 -6.92
C PHE A 88 21.26 -16.02 -5.85
N CYS A 89 22.20 -16.95 -6.00
CA CYS A 89 22.50 -17.95 -4.96
C CYS A 89 23.59 -17.42 -4.00
N ALA A 90 23.95 -18.22 -3.00
CA ALA A 90 24.95 -17.82 -2.00
C ALA A 90 26.34 -17.55 -2.59
N GLU A 91 26.72 -18.28 -3.64
CA GLU A 91 28.03 -18.14 -4.31
C GLU A 91 28.08 -16.92 -5.24
N HIS A 92 26.94 -16.51 -5.80
CA HIS A 92 26.83 -15.42 -6.78
C HIS A 92 26.18 -14.16 -6.20
N LYS A 93 26.07 -14.05 -4.87
CA LYS A 93 25.52 -12.85 -4.23
C LYS A 93 26.56 -11.72 -4.28
N GLU A 94 26.10 -10.50 -4.48
CA GLU A 94 26.93 -9.31 -4.24
C GLU A 94 27.01 -9.01 -2.73
N PRO A 95 28.04 -8.30 -2.24
CA PRO A 95 28.22 -8.03 -0.80
C PRO A 95 27.01 -7.42 -0.08
N GLU A 96 26.23 -6.59 -0.78
CA GLU A 96 25.04 -5.91 -0.23
C GLU A 96 23.75 -6.76 -0.29
N MET A 97 23.80 -7.98 -0.85
CA MET A 97 22.62 -8.84 -0.99
C MET A 97 22.38 -9.69 0.26
N VAL A 98 21.11 -9.84 0.63
CA VAL A 98 20.65 -10.62 1.78
C VAL A 98 19.84 -11.82 1.33
N ASP A 99 19.80 -12.89 2.15
CA ASP A 99 18.90 -14.02 1.90
C ASP A 99 17.45 -13.57 2.14
N VAL A 100 16.68 -13.44 1.06
CA VAL A 100 15.28 -12.99 1.10
C VAL A 100 14.29 -14.13 1.34
N LYS A 101 14.73 -15.39 1.22
CA LYS A 101 13.91 -16.57 1.57
C LYS A 101 14.06 -16.92 3.04
N ASN A 102 15.30 -16.96 3.54
CA ASN A 102 15.64 -17.22 4.94
C ASN A 102 15.96 -15.90 5.63
N LYS A 103 14.91 -15.13 5.93
CA LYS A 103 15.03 -13.80 6.52
C LYS A 103 15.94 -13.83 7.76
N THR A 104 16.87 -12.88 7.81
CA THR A 104 17.72 -12.59 8.97
C THR A 104 17.16 -11.41 9.75
N CYS A 105 17.70 -11.18 10.94
CA CYS A 105 17.37 -10.02 11.76
C CYS A 105 17.65 -8.71 10.98
N GLU A 106 16.73 -7.75 11.04
CA GLU A 106 16.84 -6.44 10.39
C GLU A 106 17.90 -5.51 11.02
N ALA A 107 18.64 -5.97 12.03
CA ALA A 107 19.75 -5.21 12.56
C ALA A 107 20.94 -5.31 11.60
N ASP A 108 21.61 -4.19 11.36
CA ASP A 108 22.74 -4.16 10.43
C ASP A 108 23.87 -5.08 10.90
N GLY A 109 24.38 -5.90 9.96
CA GLY A 109 25.38 -6.93 10.23
C GLY A 109 24.88 -8.14 11.01
N CYS A 110 23.57 -8.27 11.27
CA CYS A 110 23.06 -9.39 12.06
C CYS A 110 22.53 -10.53 11.18
N GLU A 111 23.22 -11.68 11.20
CA GLU A 111 22.83 -12.87 10.44
C GLU A 111 21.92 -13.82 11.22
N THR A 112 21.61 -13.50 12.48
CA THR A 112 20.76 -14.35 13.32
C THR A 112 19.31 -14.37 12.82
N ARG A 113 18.65 -15.53 12.94
CA ARG A 113 17.25 -15.68 12.52
C ARG A 113 16.33 -14.87 13.45
N PRO A 114 15.38 -14.08 12.90
CA PRO A 114 14.49 -13.27 13.72
C PRO A 114 13.42 -14.14 14.38
N ALA A 115 13.24 -13.94 15.68
CA ALA A 115 12.25 -14.64 16.50
C ALA A 115 11.18 -13.71 17.06
N TYR A 116 11.43 -12.39 17.03
CA TYR A 116 10.59 -11.36 17.63
C TYR A 116 10.02 -10.43 16.56
N GLY A 117 8.76 -10.06 16.74
CA GLY A 117 8.06 -9.09 15.90
C GLY A 117 6.90 -8.45 16.64
N TRP A 118 6.29 -7.45 16.02
CA TRP A 118 5.08 -6.80 16.53
C TRP A 118 3.87 -7.70 16.32
N LEU A 119 2.91 -7.70 17.24
CA LEU A 119 1.67 -8.47 17.15
C LEU A 119 1.02 -8.28 15.77
N GLY A 120 0.60 -9.38 15.13
CA GLY A 120 0.03 -9.39 13.77
C GLY A 120 1.02 -9.16 12.61
N LYS A 121 2.31 -8.93 12.87
CA LYS A 121 3.36 -8.72 11.84
C LYS A 121 4.36 -9.87 11.80
N CYS A 122 5.20 -9.92 10.75
CA CYS A 122 6.28 -10.91 10.67
C CYS A 122 7.36 -10.67 11.74
N THR A 123 8.12 -11.70 12.09
CA THR A 123 9.32 -11.55 12.92
C THR A 123 10.41 -10.83 12.12
N ILE A 124 11.04 -9.84 12.75
CA ILE A 124 12.04 -8.97 12.13
C ILE A 124 13.29 -8.78 12.98
N ARG A 125 13.24 -9.09 14.28
CA ARG A 125 14.38 -8.94 15.21
C ARG A 125 14.71 -10.26 15.91
N CYS A 126 15.97 -10.45 16.23
CA CYS A 126 16.42 -11.54 17.11
C CYS A 126 16.28 -11.13 18.58
N SER A 127 16.63 -12.04 19.51
CA SER A 127 16.50 -11.81 20.95
C SER A 127 17.31 -10.62 21.46
N THR A 128 18.50 -10.38 20.91
CA THR A 128 19.38 -9.27 21.33
C THR A 128 18.97 -7.92 20.74
N HIS A 129 18.28 -7.92 19.59
CA HIS A 129 17.84 -6.72 18.89
C HIS A 129 16.34 -6.46 19.00
N ARG A 130 15.63 -7.20 19.86
CA ARG A 130 14.19 -7.00 20.07
C ARG A 130 13.94 -5.67 20.79
N GLN A 131 12.87 -5.00 20.39
CA GLN A 131 12.41 -3.79 21.06
C GLN A 131 11.32 -4.12 22.09
N LYS A 132 11.09 -3.22 23.04
CA LYS A 132 10.01 -3.38 24.03
C LYS A 132 8.66 -3.52 23.30
N GLY A 133 7.87 -4.52 23.68
CA GLY A 133 6.58 -4.83 23.05
C GLY A 133 6.67 -5.82 21.88
N MET A 134 7.85 -6.19 21.40
CA MET A 134 7.97 -7.29 20.44
C MET A 134 7.79 -8.65 21.12
N ILE A 135 7.01 -9.52 20.50
CA ILE A 135 6.67 -10.85 21.00
C ILE A 135 7.15 -11.95 20.04
N THR A 136 7.21 -13.19 20.55
CA THR A 136 7.43 -14.39 19.72
C THR A 136 6.13 -14.87 19.11
N SER A 137 6.22 -15.46 17.91
CA SER A 137 5.07 -15.92 17.11
C SER A 137 3.97 -14.85 16.98
N PRO A 138 4.31 -13.64 16.51
CA PRO A 138 3.41 -12.48 16.47
C PRO A 138 2.13 -12.69 15.66
N THR A 139 2.12 -13.62 14.71
CA THR A 139 0.95 -13.93 13.86
C THR A 139 0.19 -15.17 14.34
N ARG A 140 0.47 -15.67 15.56
CA ARG A 140 -0.23 -16.85 16.10
C ARG A 140 -1.72 -16.53 16.24
N LYS A 141 -2.54 -17.40 15.66
CA LYS A 141 -4.00 -17.28 15.70
C LYS A 141 -4.54 -17.69 17.07
N CYS A 142 -5.80 -17.35 17.30
CA CYS A 142 -6.59 -17.85 18.41
C CYS A 142 -6.57 -19.39 18.44
N GLU A 143 -6.35 -19.97 19.62
CA GLU A 143 -6.29 -21.41 19.86
C GLU A 143 -7.67 -22.07 19.76
N THR A 144 -8.75 -21.29 19.94
CA THR A 144 -10.13 -21.77 19.80
C THR A 144 -10.35 -22.43 18.44
N VAL A 145 -10.87 -23.65 18.46
CA VAL A 145 -11.19 -24.44 17.28
C VAL A 145 -12.09 -23.63 16.33
N CYS A 146 -11.79 -23.68 15.03
CA CYS A 146 -12.47 -22.92 13.97
C CYS A 146 -12.31 -21.39 14.03
N CYS A 147 -11.54 -20.82 14.96
CA CYS A 147 -11.25 -19.40 14.99
C CYS A 147 -10.00 -19.07 14.15
N ASN A 148 -10.15 -18.21 13.15
CA ASN A 148 -9.03 -17.72 12.33
C ASN A 148 -8.50 -16.36 12.74
N GLN A 149 -9.07 -15.76 13.80
CA GLN A 149 -8.67 -14.44 14.29
C GLN A 149 -7.28 -14.46 14.90
N LEU A 150 -6.63 -13.31 14.91
CA LEU A 150 -5.35 -13.12 15.56
C LEU A 150 -5.50 -13.29 17.08
N GLY A 151 -4.56 -13.98 17.72
CA GLY A 151 -4.56 -14.13 19.17
C GLY A 151 -3.92 -12.91 19.84
N THR A 152 -4.75 -11.96 20.25
CA THR A 152 -4.40 -10.68 20.90
C THR A 152 -4.13 -10.79 22.40
N HIS A 153 -4.55 -11.89 23.02
CA HIS A 153 -4.40 -12.16 24.45
C HIS A 153 -3.66 -13.48 24.69
N GLN A 154 -2.98 -13.58 25.83
CA GLN A 154 -2.27 -14.78 26.28
C GLN A 154 -2.78 -15.27 27.62
N SER A 155 -3.01 -16.58 27.70
CA SER A 155 -3.26 -17.25 28.97
C SER A 155 -2.64 -18.65 28.92
N ASN A 156 -1.86 -19.00 29.95
CA ASN A 156 -1.20 -20.30 30.09
C ASN A 156 -0.43 -20.75 28.83
N GLY A 157 0.26 -19.83 28.15
CA GLY A 157 1.03 -20.13 26.93
C GLY A 157 0.21 -20.28 25.64
N SER A 158 -1.12 -20.21 25.73
CA SER A 158 -2.06 -20.23 24.61
C SER A 158 -2.47 -18.81 24.20
N ARG A 159 -2.89 -18.64 22.95
CA ARG A 159 -3.26 -17.34 22.37
C ARG A 159 -4.77 -17.30 22.09
N PHE A 160 -5.43 -16.19 22.39
CA PHE A 160 -6.87 -16.02 22.19
C PHE A 160 -7.16 -14.64 21.58
N CYS A 161 -8.19 -14.54 20.73
CA CYS A 161 -8.71 -13.24 20.31
C CYS A 161 -9.58 -12.62 21.42
N ASP A 162 -9.98 -11.36 21.25
CA ASP A 162 -10.76 -10.61 22.24
C ASP A 162 -12.08 -11.31 22.62
N GLU A 163 -12.73 -11.97 21.67
CA GLU A 163 -13.99 -12.69 21.91
C GLU A 163 -13.80 -14.00 22.68
N HIS A 164 -12.62 -14.61 22.61
CA HIS A 164 -12.35 -15.94 23.17
C HIS A 164 -11.36 -15.92 24.34
N MET A 165 -10.96 -14.73 24.80
CA MET A 165 -9.98 -14.62 25.88
C MET A 165 -10.55 -15.14 27.20
N PRO A 166 -9.84 -16.03 27.90
CA PRO A 166 -10.14 -16.32 29.29
C PRO A 166 -10.04 -15.07 30.15
N PHE A 167 -10.83 -15.01 31.23
CA PHE A 167 -10.72 -13.95 32.21
C PHE A 167 -9.28 -13.88 32.79
N GLY A 168 -8.74 -12.67 32.91
CA GLY A 168 -7.37 -12.44 33.42
C GLY A 168 -6.26 -12.75 32.42
N SER A 169 -6.57 -12.93 31.13
CA SER A 169 -5.54 -13.07 30.09
C SER A 169 -4.69 -11.80 29.96
N GLU A 170 -3.40 -11.97 29.72
CA GLU A 170 -2.46 -10.87 29.46
C GLU A 170 -2.67 -10.33 28.04
N ASN A 171 -2.79 -9.00 27.90
CA ASN A 171 -2.89 -8.34 26.61
C ASN A 171 -1.50 -8.26 25.94
N LEU A 172 -1.42 -8.61 24.66
CA LEU A 172 -0.16 -8.74 23.91
C LEU A 172 0.22 -7.55 23.05
N GLY A 173 -0.45 -6.41 23.22
CA GLY A 173 -0.12 -5.16 22.53
C GLY A 173 -1.28 -4.51 21.80
N VAL A 174 -2.53 -4.85 22.13
CA VAL A 174 -3.70 -4.03 21.79
C VAL A 174 -3.86 -3.00 22.90
N ASP A 175 -3.78 -1.73 22.57
CA ASP A 175 -3.89 -0.63 23.53
C ASP A 175 -4.54 0.58 22.84
N THR A 176 -4.99 1.55 23.63
CA THR A 176 -5.68 2.73 23.11
C THR A 176 -4.68 3.66 22.43
N CYS A 177 -4.87 3.90 21.13
CA CYS A 177 -3.98 4.77 20.37
C CYS A 177 -3.96 6.20 20.94
N MET A 178 -2.77 6.73 21.22
CA MET A 178 -2.59 8.09 21.75
C MET A 178 -3.05 9.21 20.79
N SER A 179 -3.31 8.90 19.51
CA SER A 179 -3.68 9.89 18.50
C SER A 179 -5.17 9.86 18.14
N CYS A 180 -5.76 8.68 17.96
CA CYS A 180 -7.19 8.56 17.59
C CYS A 180 -8.09 8.03 18.71
N GLY A 181 -7.53 7.57 19.82
CA GLY A 181 -8.30 7.03 20.94
C GLY A 181 -8.97 5.68 20.67
N LEU A 182 -8.63 5.02 19.55
CA LEU A 182 -9.14 3.69 19.22
C LEU A 182 -8.15 2.62 19.66
N ASP A 183 -8.68 1.51 20.17
CA ASP A 183 -7.89 0.34 20.52
C ASP A 183 -7.37 -0.35 19.26
N ASP A 184 -6.07 -0.52 19.17
CA ASP A 184 -5.41 -1.20 18.05
C ASP A 184 -4.04 -1.74 18.49
N ILE A 185 -3.37 -2.47 17.61
CA ILE A 185 -1.99 -2.87 17.80
C ILE A 185 -1.10 -1.63 17.66
N LEU A 186 -0.54 -1.18 18.78
CA LEU A 186 0.24 0.04 18.82
C LEU A 186 1.72 -0.21 18.51
N THR A 187 2.30 0.65 17.67
CA THR A 187 3.74 0.83 17.51
C THR A 187 4.11 2.19 18.11
N ASN A 188 4.94 2.22 19.16
CA ASN A 188 5.30 3.44 19.88
C ASN A 188 4.08 4.27 20.36
N GLY A 189 3.03 3.61 20.87
CA GLY A 189 1.82 4.27 21.38
C GLY A 189 0.84 4.75 20.32
N LYS A 190 1.08 4.46 19.04
CA LYS A 190 0.22 4.84 17.91
C LYS A 190 -0.19 3.62 17.10
N CYS A 191 -1.44 3.57 16.65
CA CYS A 191 -1.90 2.48 15.79
C CYS A 191 -1.27 2.59 14.40
N GLY A 192 -1.33 1.51 13.62
CA GLY A 192 -0.74 1.48 12.27
C GLY A 192 -1.33 2.52 11.31
N THR A 193 -2.47 3.14 11.65
CA THR A 193 -3.09 4.22 10.87
C THR A 193 -2.69 5.62 11.36
N CYS A 194 -2.21 5.74 12.59
CA CYS A 194 -1.75 6.98 13.21
C CYS A 194 -0.22 7.07 13.35
N ASP A 195 0.52 6.06 12.89
CA ASP A 195 1.98 6.11 12.81
C ASP A 195 2.42 7.28 11.90
N PRO A 196 3.29 8.21 12.34
CA PRO A 196 3.75 9.35 11.54
C PRO A 196 4.34 9.00 10.17
N GLN A 197 5.03 7.87 10.04
CA GLN A 197 5.58 7.41 8.75
C GLN A 197 4.46 6.93 7.81
N VAL A 198 3.42 6.29 8.37
CA VAL A 198 2.23 5.89 7.61
C VAL A 198 1.34 7.10 7.30
N ILE A 199 1.25 8.08 8.20
CA ILE A 199 0.57 9.36 7.97
C ILE A 199 1.26 10.13 6.85
N GLN A 200 2.60 10.19 6.78
CA GLN A 200 3.31 10.84 5.67
C GLN A 200 2.98 10.17 4.32
N ILE A 201 2.92 8.83 4.28
CA ILE A 201 2.50 8.08 3.09
C ILE A 201 1.02 8.34 2.74
N ARG A 202 0.14 8.44 3.75
CA ARG A 202 -1.30 8.68 3.57
C ARG A 202 -1.66 10.12 3.23
N ARG A 203 -0.89 11.10 3.74
CA ARG A 203 -1.05 12.53 3.42
C ARG A 203 -0.90 12.74 1.92
N HIS A 204 0.11 12.09 1.34
CA HIS A 204 0.22 12.03 -0.11
C HIS A 204 -0.83 11.10 -0.75
N ALA A 205 -1.47 10.17 -0.07
CA ALA A 205 -2.44 9.26 -0.70
C ALA A 205 -3.76 9.95 -1.07
N LYS A 206 -4.28 10.87 -0.25
CA LYS A 206 -5.51 11.61 -0.59
C LYS A 206 -5.24 12.67 -1.66
N GLU A 207 -4.12 13.38 -1.54
CA GLU A 207 -3.62 14.29 -2.57
C GLU A 207 -3.35 13.53 -3.89
N ASN A 208 -2.64 12.39 -3.86
CA ASN A 208 -2.42 11.55 -5.04
C ASN A 208 -3.73 11.00 -5.62
N ARG A 209 -4.75 10.71 -4.79
CA ARG A 209 -6.06 10.33 -5.29
C ARG A 209 -6.72 11.47 -6.06
N VAL A 210 -6.61 12.71 -5.58
CA VAL A 210 -7.06 13.91 -6.32
C VAL A 210 -6.26 14.08 -7.62
N LYS A 211 -4.95 13.83 -7.59
CA LYS A 211 -4.09 13.81 -8.78
C LYS A 211 -4.53 12.76 -9.81
N ASP A 212 -4.83 11.55 -9.36
CA ASP A 212 -5.28 10.46 -10.22
C ASP A 212 -6.61 10.79 -10.90
N ILE A 213 -7.59 11.36 -10.18
CA ILE A 213 -8.89 11.74 -10.78
C ILE A 213 -8.75 12.91 -11.76
N TYR A 214 -7.87 13.88 -11.51
CA TYR A 214 -7.61 14.97 -12.47
C TYR A 214 -6.93 14.43 -13.73
N THR A 215 -5.91 13.57 -13.56
CA THR A 215 -5.20 12.93 -14.67
C THR A 215 -6.14 12.08 -15.51
N ALA A 216 -6.95 11.23 -14.86
CA ALA A 216 -7.93 10.38 -15.54
C ALA A 216 -9.03 11.19 -16.24
N SER A 217 -9.32 12.41 -15.75
CA SER A 217 -10.31 13.32 -16.35
C SER A 217 -9.72 14.25 -17.42
N GLY A 218 -8.42 14.11 -17.75
CA GLY A 218 -7.75 14.83 -18.83
C GLY A 218 -7.37 16.28 -18.50
N PHE A 219 -7.26 16.64 -17.22
CA PHE A 219 -6.80 17.98 -16.84
C PHE A 219 -5.29 18.11 -17.03
N THR A 220 -4.84 19.30 -17.42
CA THR A 220 -3.44 19.70 -17.39
C THR A 220 -3.24 20.63 -16.18
N PHE A 221 -2.32 20.26 -15.28
CA PHE A 221 -2.09 21.00 -14.04
C PHE A 221 -0.63 20.92 -13.60
N VAL A 222 -0.23 21.88 -12.77
CA VAL A 222 1.04 21.87 -12.04
C VAL A 222 0.76 21.38 -10.61
N HIS A 223 1.59 20.47 -10.09
CA HIS A 223 1.42 19.85 -8.79
C HIS A 223 2.69 19.96 -7.95
N ASP A 224 2.58 20.42 -6.70
CA ASP A 224 3.68 20.59 -5.73
C ASP A 224 4.94 21.28 -6.33
N ARG A 225 4.73 22.30 -7.18
CA ARG A 225 5.81 23.13 -7.72
C ARG A 225 5.81 24.48 -7.02
N MET A 226 6.99 24.93 -6.57
CA MET A 226 7.15 26.29 -6.06
C MET A 226 6.83 27.32 -7.14
N LEU A 227 6.10 28.35 -6.77
CA LEU A 227 5.89 29.53 -7.62
C LEU A 227 7.25 30.25 -7.79
N GLU A 228 7.70 30.40 -9.03
CA GLU A 228 8.92 31.18 -9.33
C GLU A 228 8.61 32.67 -9.11
N GLY A 229 9.14 33.24 -8.03
CA GLY A 229 9.00 34.64 -7.67
C GLY A 229 10.12 35.09 -6.73
N ALA A 230 10.68 36.26 -7.00
CA ALA A 230 11.70 36.88 -6.15
C ALA A 230 11.01 37.51 -4.94
N ILE A 231 10.84 36.76 -3.84
CA ILE A 231 10.80 37.19 -2.42
C ILE A 231 10.45 35.95 -1.57
N CYS A 232 11.01 35.89 -0.37
CA CYS A 232 10.93 34.79 0.60
C CYS A 232 9.51 34.26 0.85
N GLY A 233 9.20 33.08 0.33
CA GLY A 233 8.00 32.29 0.66
C GLY A 233 8.08 30.92 -0.01
N ARG A 234 8.17 29.82 0.76
CA ARG A 234 8.16 28.45 0.24
C ARG A 234 6.72 27.99 -0.06
N GLU A 235 5.95 28.82 -0.75
CA GLU A 235 4.51 28.62 -0.92
C GLU A 235 4.22 27.74 -2.14
N ARG A 236 3.36 26.73 -1.94
CA ARG A 236 3.04 25.69 -2.91
C ARG A 236 1.57 25.29 -2.76
N PRO A 237 0.68 25.75 -3.67
CA PRO A 237 -0.64 25.17 -3.78
C PRO A 237 -0.53 23.70 -4.22
N ASP A 238 -1.40 22.82 -3.72
CA ASP A 238 -1.34 21.39 -4.08
C ASP A 238 -1.54 21.19 -5.60
N PHE A 239 -2.52 21.89 -6.20
CA PHE A 239 -2.77 21.89 -7.64
C PHE A 239 -2.95 23.31 -8.19
N GLN A 240 -2.32 23.57 -9.33
CA GLN A 240 -2.41 24.82 -10.08
C GLN A 240 -2.88 24.60 -11.51
N PHE A 241 -3.84 25.42 -11.93
CA PHE A 241 -4.35 25.50 -13.28
C PHE A 241 -4.17 26.93 -13.82
N ASP A 242 -3.37 27.06 -14.88
CA ASP A 242 -3.19 28.31 -15.60
C ASP A 242 -4.29 28.42 -16.68
N CYS A 243 -5.12 29.45 -16.57
CA CYS A 243 -6.25 29.68 -17.48
C CYS A 243 -6.02 30.90 -18.38
N ASP A 244 -4.77 31.38 -18.48
CA ASP A 244 -4.29 32.60 -19.16
C ASP A 244 -4.84 33.93 -18.59
N THR A 245 -6.09 33.93 -18.14
CA THR A 245 -6.83 35.08 -17.61
C THR A 245 -6.77 35.18 -16.10
N HIS A 246 -6.67 34.03 -15.43
CA HIS A 246 -6.63 33.89 -13.98
C HIS A 246 -6.04 32.51 -13.61
N PHE A 247 -5.73 32.29 -12.34
CA PHE A 247 -5.36 30.96 -11.83
C PHE A 247 -6.51 30.32 -11.07
N VAL A 248 -6.57 29.00 -11.15
CA VAL A 248 -7.32 28.18 -10.19
C VAL A 248 -6.32 27.41 -9.35
N TYR A 249 -6.44 27.55 -8.03
CA TYR A 249 -5.69 26.75 -7.07
C TYR A 249 -6.63 25.83 -6.31
N VAL A 250 -6.23 24.57 -6.18
CA VAL A 250 -6.97 23.57 -5.40
C VAL A 250 -6.08 23.11 -4.26
N GLU A 251 -6.58 23.22 -3.03
CA GLU A 251 -5.94 22.77 -1.80
C GLU A 251 -6.68 21.54 -1.28
N VAL A 252 -5.95 20.48 -0.91
CA VAL A 252 -6.51 19.26 -0.33
C VAL A 252 -6.39 19.33 1.20
N ASP A 253 -7.44 19.84 1.83
CA ASP A 253 -7.48 20.12 3.25
C ASP A 253 -7.91 18.91 4.07
N GLU A 254 -6.96 18.05 4.38
CA GLU A 254 -7.19 16.94 5.30
C GLU A 254 -7.64 17.43 6.69
N ASN A 255 -8.62 16.75 7.27
CA ASN A 255 -9.27 17.12 8.53
C ASN A 255 -9.78 18.57 8.55
N GLN A 256 -10.25 19.09 7.41
CA GLN A 256 -10.80 20.44 7.27
C GLN A 256 -9.83 21.56 7.69
N HIS A 257 -8.52 21.30 7.67
CA HIS A 257 -7.51 22.27 8.09
C HIS A 257 -7.66 22.79 9.54
N GLN A 258 -8.18 21.99 10.48
CA GLN A 258 -8.42 22.38 11.89
C GLN A 258 -7.15 22.64 12.76
N SER A 259 -6.05 23.12 12.19
CA SER A 259 -4.86 23.50 12.96
C SER A 259 -4.99 24.91 13.56
N TYR A 260 -4.51 25.10 14.80
CA TYR A 260 -4.68 26.28 15.66
C TYR A 260 -4.06 27.62 15.15
N ALA A 261 -3.74 27.76 13.86
CA ALA A 261 -3.06 28.93 13.28
C ALA A 261 -3.84 29.60 12.12
N CYS A 262 -5.18 29.59 12.20
CA CYS A 262 -6.08 29.91 11.09
C CYS A 262 -6.06 31.39 10.60
N GLU A 263 -5.71 32.37 11.44
CA GLU A 263 -5.66 33.79 11.02
C GLU A 263 -4.53 34.08 10.01
N CYS A 264 -3.50 33.23 9.95
CA CYS A 264 -2.40 33.38 8.99
C CYS A 264 -2.74 32.91 7.57
N GLU A 265 -3.78 32.08 7.39
CA GLU A 265 -3.99 31.38 6.12
C GLU A 265 -4.75 32.21 5.08
N GLN A 266 -5.75 33.01 5.49
CA GLN A 266 -6.38 33.99 4.61
C GLN A 266 -5.38 35.07 4.19
N ALA A 267 -4.59 35.59 5.13
CA ALA A 267 -3.49 36.51 4.83
C ALA A 267 -2.47 35.89 3.85
N ARG A 268 -2.21 34.57 3.96
CA ARG A 268 -1.35 33.82 3.03
C ARG A 268 -1.95 33.72 1.62
N MET A 269 -3.22 33.35 1.49
CA MET A 269 -3.91 33.32 0.18
C MET A 269 -3.90 34.70 -0.48
N VAL A 270 -4.11 35.76 0.30
CA VAL A 270 -4.09 37.14 -0.18
C VAL A 270 -2.68 37.58 -0.62
N ASN A 271 -1.65 37.26 0.16
CA ASN A 271 -0.27 37.58 -0.21
C ASN A 271 0.13 36.91 -1.53
N LEU A 272 -0.29 35.67 -1.74
CA LEU A 272 0.00 34.91 -2.96
C LEU A 272 -0.67 35.53 -4.20
N VAL A 273 -1.90 36.01 -4.06
CA VAL A 273 -2.61 36.77 -5.12
C VAL A 273 -1.83 38.04 -5.49
N HIS A 274 -1.35 38.79 -4.49
CA HIS A 274 -0.58 40.01 -4.71
C HIS A 274 0.77 39.74 -5.38
N VAL A 275 1.49 38.68 -4.98
CA VAL A 275 2.77 38.28 -5.58
C VAL A 275 2.57 37.81 -7.02
N ARG A 276 1.46 37.13 -7.32
CA ARG A 276 1.17 36.62 -8.66
C ARG A 276 0.71 37.71 -9.63
N GLY A 277 0.05 38.76 -9.12
CA GLY A 277 -0.41 39.90 -9.92
C GLY A 277 -1.55 39.59 -10.89
N MET A 278 -2.19 38.42 -10.76
CA MET A 278 -3.35 37.99 -11.55
C MET A 278 -4.47 37.48 -10.64
N PRO A 279 -5.74 37.52 -11.08
CA PRO A 279 -6.84 37.01 -10.27
C PRO A 279 -6.70 35.52 -9.96
N VAL A 280 -7.18 35.09 -8.80
CA VAL A 280 -7.08 33.70 -8.33
C VAL A 280 -8.39 33.20 -7.71
N LEU A 281 -8.86 32.06 -8.20
CA LEU A 281 -9.93 31.27 -7.59
C LEU A 281 -9.36 30.11 -6.77
N TRP A 282 -9.75 30.01 -5.51
CA TRP A 282 -9.34 28.93 -4.61
C TRP A 282 -10.46 27.92 -4.43
N ILE A 283 -10.14 26.63 -4.55
CA ILE A 283 -11.03 25.53 -4.17
C ILE A 283 -10.36 24.77 -3.03
N ARG A 284 -10.96 24.84 -1.85
CA ARG A 284 -10.50 24.12 -0.66
C ARG A 284 -11.33 22.86 -0.50
N TYR A 285 -10.73 21.71 -0.81
CA TYR A 285 -11.41 20.43 -0.85
C TYR A 285 -11.04 19.60 0.38
N ASN A 286 -12.00 19.38 1.26
CA ASN A 286 -11.86 18.39 2.33
C ASN A 286 -12.13 16.98 1.75
N PRO A 287 -11.17 16.04 1.76
CA PRO A 287 -11.40 14.66 1.36
C PRO A 287 -11.97 13.79 2.50
N ASP A 288 -11.94 14.26 3.74
CA ASP A 288 -12.31 13.49 4.93
C ASP A 288 -13.82 13.44 5.18
N VAL A 289 -14.23 12.72 6.23
CA VAL A 289 -15.62 12.72 6.68
C VAL A 289 -15.99 14.14 7.12
N TYR A 290 -17.22 14.55 6.81
CA TYR A 290 -17.79 15.85 7.17
C TYR A 290 -19.22 15.67 7.67
N GLU A 291 -19.73 16.66 8.39
CA GLU A 291 -21.14 16.77 8.78
C GLU A 291 -21.89 17.71 7.82
N PRO A 292 -22.89 17.24 7.06
CA PRO A 292 -23.63 18.09 6.13
C PRO A 292 -24.61 19.01 6.87
N SER A 293 -25.12 20.04 6.18
CA SER A 293 -26.15 20.91 6.78
C SER A 293 -27.37 20.10 7.25
N LYS A 294 -28.04 20.59 8.31
CA LYS A 294 -29.15 19.89 8.97
C LYS A 294 -30.19 19.36 7.97
N GLY A 295 -30.47 18.06 8.05
CA GLY A 295 -31.45 17.37 7.20
C GLY A 295 -30.93 16.88 5.85
N GLN A 296 -29.66 17.13 5.51
CA GLN A 296 -29.03 16.59 4.30
C GLN A 296 -28.29 15.27 4.59
N ARG A 297 -28.19 14.42 3.56
CA ARG A 297 -27.42 13.17 3.64
C ARG A 297 -25.97 13.41 3.19
N LYS A 298 -25.03 12.72 3.85
CA LYS A 298 -23.62 12.69 3.44
C LYS A 298 -23.49 12.13 2.03
N LEU A 299 -22.74 12.82 1.18
CA LEU A 299 -22.42 12.35 -0.16
C LEU A 299 -21.32 11.27 -0.10
N LYS A 300 -21.42 10.27 -1.00
CA LYS A 300 -20.37 9.27 -1.17
C LYS A 300 -19.13 9.90 -1.80
N LEU A 301 -17.98 9.28 -1.59
CA LEU A 301 -16.68 9.78 -2.08
C LEU A 301 -16.70 10.03 -3.60
N GLU A 302 -17.25 9.10 -4.39
CA GLU A 302 -17.30 9.24 -5.85
C GLU A 302 -18.15 10.44 -6.30
N GLN A 303 -19.20 10.77 -5.53
CA GLN A 303 -20.06 11.93 -5.80
C GLN A 303 -19.35 13.24 -5.45
N ARG A 304 -18.51 13.22 -4.42
CA ARG A 304 -17.70 14.36 -3.98
C ARG A 304 -16.59 14.67 -4.98
N GLU A 305 -15.91 13.63 -5.46
CA GLU A 305 -14.89 13.73 -6.51
C GLU A 305 -15.46 14.28 -7.80
N LYS A 306 -16.65 13.81 -8.21
CA LYS A 306 -17.34 14.36 -9.39
C LYS A 306 -17.62 15.86 -9.23
N LYS A 307 -18.11 16.29 -8.07
CA LYS A 307 -18.34 17.71 -7.76
C LYS A 307 -17.05 18.52 -7.77
N LEU A 308 -15.94 18.00 -7.23
CA LEU A 308 -14.63 18.65 -7.29
C LEU A 308 -14.24 18.92 -8.75
N LEU A 309 -14.31 17.90 -9.62
CA LEU A 309 -14.00 18.06 -11.04
C LEU A 309 -14.94 19.06 -11.75
N GLU A 310 -16.23 19.05 -11.42
CA GLU A 310 -17.22 20.00 -11.94
C GLU A 310 -16.88 21.44 -11.56
N TYR A 311 -16.56 21.70 -10.28
CA TYR A 311 -16.20 23.03 -9.80
C TYR A 311 -14.85 23.51 -10.33
N THR A 312 -13.87 22.62 -10.47
CA THR A 312 -12.57 22.98 -11.07
C THR A 312 -12.75 23.36 -12.54
N LYS A 313 -13.53 22.60 -13.33
CA LYS A 313 -13.85 22.98 -14.72
C LYS A 313 -14.59 24.29 -14.81
N TRP A 314 -15.56 24.49 -13.92
CA TRP A 314 -16.31 25.73 -13.86
C TRP A 314 -15.37 26.90 -13.57
N ALA A 315 -14.52 26.79 -12.55
CA ALA A 315 -13.58 27.85 -12.17
C ALA A 315 -12.64 28.19 -13.34
N MET A 316 -12.08 27.20 -14.03
CA MET A 316 -11.14 27.42 -15.13
C MET A 316 -11.70 28.25 -16.30
N ILE A 317 -13.02 28.23 -16.51
CA ILE A 317 -13.67 28.95 -17.62
C ILE A 317 -14.44 30.21 -17.17
N HIS A 318 -14.46 30.52 -15.87
CA HIS A 318 -15.15 31.69 -15.32
C HIS A 318 -14.15 32.60 -14.59
N PRO A 319 -13.55 33.57 -15.29
CA PRO A 319 -12.68 34.56 -14.66
C PRO A 319 -13.41 35.29 -13.53
N PRO A 320 -12.79 35.45 -12.35
CA PRO A 320 -13.42 36.13 -11.23
C PRO A 320 -13.54 37.64 -11.46
N GLU A 321 -14.61 38.23 -10.93
CA GLU A 321 -14.78 39.70 -10.89
C GLU A 321 -13.91 40.35 -9.78
N SER A 322 -13.56 39.57 -8.76
CA SER A 322 -12.68 39.97 -7.65
C SER A 322 -11.23 39.51 -7.88
N MET A 323 -10.28 40.09 -7.14
CA MET A 323 -8.89 39.64 -7.20
C MET A 323 -8.74 38.24 -6.65
N SER A 324 -9.52 37.90 -5.62
CA SER A 324 -9.58 36.51 -5.17
C SER A 324 -10.88 36.13 -4.48
N SER A 325 -11.27 34.87 -4.67
CA SER A 325 -12.39 34.22 -4.00
C SER A 325 -12.07 32.77 -3.69
N VAL A 326 -12.73 32.21 -2.66
CA VAL A 326 -12.54 30.83 -2.22
C VAL A 326 -13.87 30.07 -2.15
N LEU A 327 -13.86 28.82 -2.59
CA LEU A 327 -14.95 27.86 -2.45
C LEU A 327 -14.52 26.73 -1.52
N TYR A 328 -15.31 26.46 -0.48
CA TYR A 328 -15.07 25.35 0.45
C TYR A 328 -15.95 24.15 0.10
N LEU A 329 -15.32 23.02 -0.21
CA LEU A 329 -16.00 21.78 -0.58
C LEU A 329 -15.93 20.74 0.55
N PHE A 330 -17.11 20.30 1.00
CA PHE A 330 -17.31 19.23 1.97
C PHE A 330 -16.69 19.49 3.34
N TYR A 331 -16.75 20.73 3.82
CA TYR A 331 -16.51 21.08 5.22
C TYR A 331 -17.75 20.78 6.06
N ASP A 332 -17.64 20.85 7.38
CA ASP A 332 -18.80 20.76 8.24
C ASP A 332 -19.81 21.87 7.91
N GLU A 333 -21.09 21.54 8.03
CA GLU A 333 -22.23 22.34 7.60
C GLU A 333 -22.37 22.54 6.08
N TYR A 334 -21.61 21.80 5.26
CA TYR A 334 -21.69 21.91 3.79
C TYR A 334 -23.09 21.62 3.23
N ASP A 335 -23.64 22.59 2.50
CA ASP A 335 -24.93 22.51 1.84
C ASP A 335 -24.78 22.04 0.38
N THR A 336 -25.30 20.86 0.06
CA THR A 336 -25.22 20.29 -1.30
C THR A 336 -25.97 21.08 -2.38
N LYS A 337 -26.86 22.01 -1.99
CA LYS A 337 -27.71 22.82 -2.86
C LYS A 337 -27.20 24.25 -3.04
N ILE A 338 -26.49 24.79 -2.06
CA ILE A 338 -26.01 26.18 -2.06
C ILE A 338 -24.49 26.15 -2.01
N GLN A 339 -23.85 26.74 -3.01
CA GLN A 339 -22.40 26.80 -3.13
C GLN A 339 -22.00 28.23 -3.42
N GLU A 340 -21.28 28.82 -2.49
CA GLU A 340 -20.93 30.23 -2.51
C GLU A 340 -19.42 30.40 -2.58
N TRP A 341 -19.00 31.30 -3.46
CA TRP A 341 -17.62 31.77 -3.52
C TRP A 341 -17.47 32.92 -2.54
N HIS A 342 -16.69 32.73 -1.50
CA HIS A 342 -16.40 33.77 -0.51
C HIS A 342 -15.30 34.68 -1.04
N LYS A 343 -15.58 35.96 -1.20
CA LYS A 343 -14.60 36.95 -1.63
C LYS A 343 -13.51 37.13 -0.57
N LEU A 344 -12.25 37.05 -1.00
CA LEU A 344 -11.08 37.29 -0.15
C LEU A 344 -10.59 38.73 -0.28
N VAL A 345 -10.41 39.22 -1.52
CA VAL A 345 -9.97 40.59 -1.86
C VAL A 345 -10.59 41.08 -3.15
#